data_AF-A0A6L3X342-F1
#
_entry.id   AF-A0A6L3X342-F1
#
_cell.length_a   1.000
_cell.length_b   1.000
_cell.length_c   1.000
_cell.angle_alpha   90.00
_cell.angle_beta   90.00
_cell.angle_gamma   90.00
#
_symmetry.space_group_name_H-M   'P 1'
#
loop_
_entity.id
_entity.type
_entity.pdbx_description
1 polymer ?
#
loop_
_entity_poly.entity_id
_entity_poly.type
_entity_poly.pdbx_seq_one_letter_code
_entity_poly.pdbx_strand_id
1 'polypeptide(L)'
;TWQQAPDKFWALHQRLMMKKGYHDDASITAAKAKTGTDSIKTDDKTIDSLKMNLILAQVLNIQGTPATIIGDQMVAGAIPYDDLEELVKEQLANARGK
;
A
#
# COMPACT_ATOMS: atom_id res chain seq x y z
N THR A 1 -10.46 10.70 0.60
CA THR A 1 -9.60 9.53 0.83
C THR A 1 -9.84 8.56 -0.32
N TRP A 2 -9.31 7.33 -0.34
CA TRP A 2 -9.75 6.32 -1.33
C TRP A 2 -11.29 6.24 -1.37
N GLN A 3 -11.93 6.32 -0.21
CA GLN A 3 -13.39 6.31 -0.07
C GLN A 3 -14.12 7.50 -0.72
N GLN A 4 -13.47 8.65 -0.90
CA GLN A 4 -14.10 9.86 -1.46
C GLN A 4 -13.82 10.02 -2.96
N ALA A 5 -12.67 9.55 -3.44
CA ALA A 5 -12.28 9.63 -4.86
C ALA A 5 -11.34 8.45 -5.21
N PRO A 6 -11.90 7.24 -5.43
CA PRO A 6 -11.11 6.03 -5.72
C PRO A 6 -10.26 6.18 -6.99
N ASP A 7 -10.80 6.86 -8.00
CA ASP A 7 -10.17 7.17 -9.28
C ASP A 7 -8.88 7.99 -9.13
N LYS A 8 -8.80 8.84 -8.11
CA LYS A 8 -7.63 9.72 -7.87
C LYS A 8 -6.54 9.09 -7.03
N PHE A 9 -6.82 7.99 -6.36
CA PHE A 9 -5.88 7.39 -5.43
C PHE A 9 -4.59 6.95 -6.10
N TRP A 10 -4.67 6.30 -7.26
CA TRP A 10 -3.48 5.72 -7.88
C TRP A 10 -2.43 6.78 -8.21
N ALA A 11 -2.88 7.92 -8.75
CA ALA A 11 -2.01 9.06 -9.01
C ALA A 11 -1.38 9.62 -7.72
N LEU A 12 -2.18 9.76 -6.64
CA LEU A 12 -1.67 10.24 -5.35
C LEU A 12 -0.68 9.26 -4.71
N HIS A 13 -1.02 7.97 -4.71
CA HIS A 13 -0.19 6.89 -4.18
C HIS A 13 1.18 6.86 -4.87
N GLN A 14 1.21 6.80 -6.21
CA GLN A 14 2.47 6.82 -6.95
C GLN A 14 3.29 8.06 -6.64
N ARG A 15 2.66 9.24 -6.59
CA ARG A 15 3.37 10.49 -6.33
C ARG A 15 4.00 10.54 -4.93
N LEU A 16 3.32 9.99 -3.93
CA LEU A 16 3.89 9.84 -2.59
C LEU A 16 5.06 8.84 -2.60
N MET A 17 4.85 7.65 -3.17
CA MET A 17 5.86 6.57 -3.21
C MET A 17 7.13 6.94 -3.98
N MET A 18 7.02 7.71 -5.07
CA MET A 18 8.17 8.12 -5.89
C MET A 18 9.02 9.22 -5.23
N LYS A 19 8.52 9.88 -4.18
CA LYS A 19 9.29 10.91 -3.49
C LYS A 19 10.43 10.24 -2.71
N LYS A 20 11.65 10.70 -2.95
CA LYS A 20 12.82 10.30 -2.16
C LYS A 20 12.79 10.97 -0.77
N GLY A 21 13.15 10.22 0.25
CA GLY A 21 13.26 10.68 1.64
C GLY A 21 11.91 10.93 2.32
N TYR A 22 11.96 11.26 3.61
CA TYR A 22 10.78 11.42 4.46
C TYR A 22 9.78 12.46 3.94
N HIS A 23 8.50 12.19 4.16
CA HIS A 23 7.45 13.16 3.93
C HIS A 23 7.33 14.12 5.12
N ASP A 24 7.07 15.38 4.78
CA ASP A 24 6.56 16.41 5.67
C ASP A 24 5.22 16.95 5.13
N ASP A 25 4.56 17.81 5.91
CA ASP A 25 3.27 18.41 5.56
C ASP A 25 3.32 19.16 4.22
N ALA A 26 4.43 19.85 3.94
CA ALA A 26 4.64 20.58 2.70
C ALA A 26 4.66 19.64 1.49
N SER A 27 5.40 18.52 1.59
CA SER A 27 5.50 17.53 0.53
C SER A 27 4.18 16.80 0.28
N ILE A 28 3.42 16.51 1.34
CA ILE A 28 2.10 15.87 1.23
C ILE A 28 1.10 16.82 0.57
N THR A 29 1.09 18.10 0.99
CA THR A 29 0.24 19.12 0.39
C THR A 29 0.57 19.33 -1.08
N ALA A 30 1.85 19.39 -1.43
CA ALA A 30 2.28 19.49 -2.82
C ALA A 30 1.89 18.25 -3.66
N ALA A 31 1.93 17.05 -3.08
CA ALA A 31 1.45 15.84 -3.74
C ALA A 31 -0.06 15.87 -3.99
N LYS A 32 -0.84 16.35 -3.01
CA LYS A 32 -2.29 16.53 -3.17
C LYS A 32 -2.63 17.51 -4.28
N ALA A 33 -1.91 18.64 -4.35
CA ALA A 33 -2.15 19.68 -5.35
C ALA A 33 -1.90 19.18 -6.76
N LYS A 34 -0.81 18.43 -6.93
CA LYS A 34 -0.42 17.87 -8.22
C LYS A 34 -1.34 16.74 -8.69
N THR A 35 -2.14 16.17 -7.81
CA THR A 35 -3.06 15.07 -8.13
C THR A 35 -4.53 15.49 -8.04
N GLY A 36 -4.81 16.77 -7.79
CA GLY A 36 -6.17 17.29 -7.64
C GLY A 36 -6.92 16.66 -6.48
N THR A 37 -6.22 16.37 -5.38
CA THR A 37 -6.77 15.77 -4.15
C THR A 37 -6.74 16.71 -2.94
N ASP A 38 -6.59 18.02 -3.14
CA ASP A 38 -6.51 19.00 -2.04
C ASP A 38 -7.78 19.11 -1.20
N SER A 39 -8.93 18.91 -1.84
CA SER A 39 -10.23 18.94 -1.17
C SER A 39 -10.51 17.70 -0.34
N ILE A 40 -9.68 16.66 -0.46
CA ILE A 40 -9.82 15.42 0.29
C ILE A 40 -9.38 15.64 1.74
N LYS A 41 -10.34 15.48 2.64
CA LYS A 41 -10.11 15.51 4.09
C LYS A 41 -9.94 14.10 4.64
N THR A 42 -9.07 13.98 5.63
CA THR A 42 -8.99 12.81 6.51
C THR A 42 -10.16 12.87 7.50
N ASP A 43 -10.80 11.74 7.72
CA ASP A 43 -11.91 11.56 8.66
C ASP A 43 -11.60 10.42 9.65
N ASP A 44 -12.45 10.23 10.65
CA ASP A 44 -12.27 9.19 11.67
C ASP A 44 -12.17 7.79 11.03
N LYS A 45 -12.93 7.54 9.96
CA LYS A 45 -12.89 6.27 9.21
C LYS A 45 -11.51 5.99 8.61
N THR A 46 -10.81 7.03 8.17
CA THR A 46 -9.43 6.91 7.67
C THR A 46 -8.49 6.48 8.78
N ILE A 47 -8.64 7.05 9.97
CA ILE A 47 -7.85 6.70 11.15
C ILE A 47 -8.15 5.27 11.61
N ASP A 48 -9.40 4.86 11.60
CA ASP A 48 -9.78 3.49 11.98
C ASP A 48 -9.25 2.45 10.99
N SER A 49 -9.26 2.76 9.70
CA SER A 49 -8.64 1.90 8.68
C SER A 49 -7.13 1.76 8.91
N LEU A 50 -6.44 2.83 9.29
CA LEU A 50 -5.02 2.80 9.62
C LEU A 50 -4.75 1.94 10.88
N LYS A 51 -5.55 2.09 11.93
CA LYS A 51 -5.44 1.28 13.15
C LYS A 51 -5.65 -0.21 12.84
N MET A 52 -6.64 -0.53 12.01
CA MET A 52 -6.90 -1.92 11.60
C MET A 52 -5.71 -2.52 10.84
N ASN A 53 -5.09 -1.76 9.94
CA ASN A 53 -3.88 -2.20 9.23
C ASN A 53 -2.70 -2.46 10.19
N LEU A 54 -2.54 -1.64 11.24
CA LEU A 54 -1.51 -1.84 12.26
C LEU A 54 -1.77 -3.09 13.11
N ILE A 55 -3.03 -3.33 13.52
CA ILE A 55 -3.41 -4.54 14.25
C ILE A 55 -3.16 -5.77 13.40
N LEU A 56 -3.55 -5.73 12.11
CA LEU A 56 -3.32 -6.84 11.18
C LEU A 56 -1.83 -7.14 11.03
N ALA A 57 -0.98 -6.11 10.92
CA ALA A 57 0.46 -6.28 10.86
C ALA A 57 1.02 -6.96 12.12
N GLN A 58 0.52 -6.60 13.31
CA GLN A 58 0.92 -7.24 14.57
C GLN A 58 0.49 -8.70 14.64
N VAL A 59 -0.75 -9.00 14.28
CA VAL A 59 -1.29 -10.38 14.27
C VAL A 59 -0.51 -11.28 13.32
N LEU A 60 -0.07 -10.74 12.19
CA LEU A 60 0.75 -11.45 11.20
C LEU A 60 2.26 -11.41 11.51
N ASN A 61 2.67 -10.83 12.65
CA ASN A 61 4.07 -10.67 13.05
C ASN A 61 4.94 -9.98 11.97
N ILE A 62 4.38 -8.97 11.29
CA ILE A 62 5.10 -8.14 10.31
C ILE A 62 5.94 -7.11 11.10
N GLN A 63 7.26 -7.26 11.06
CA GLN A 63 8.20 -6.42 11.82
C GLN A 63 8.84 -5.29 10.99
N GLY A 64 8.66 -5.30 9.67
CA GLY A 64 9.24 -4.31 8.78
C GLY A 64 8.47 -4.20 7.47
N THR A 65 8.64 -3.07 6.78
CA THR A 65 8.07 -2.83 5.46
C THR A 65 9.18 -2.75 4.40
N PRO A 66 8.92 -3.15 3.15
CA PRO A 66 7.68 -3.73 2.66
C PRO A 66 7.48 -5.19 3.11
N ALA A 67 6.22 -5.61 3.24
CA ALA A 67 5.83 -6.99 3.47
C ALA A 67 4.62 -7.30 2.58
N THR A 68 4.67 -8.40 1.83
CA THR A 68 3.66 -8.77 0.82
C THR A 68 3.16 -10.18 1.10
N ILE A 69 1.85 -10.37 1.15
CA ILE A 69 1.21 -11.68 1.28
C ILE A 69 0.82 -12.15 -0.12
N ILE A 70 1.27 -13.33 -0.53
CA ILE A 70 1.02 -13.93 -1.84
C ILE A 70 0.47 -15.34 -1.63
N GLY A 71 -0.83 -15.53 -1.85
CA GLY A 71 -1.50 -16.78 -1.51
C GLY A 71 -1.43 -17.07 0.00
N ASP A 72 -0.80 -18.17 0.38
CA ASP A 72 -0.53 -18.56 1.77
C ASP A 72 0.89 -18.18 2.25
N GLN A 73 1.71 -17.55 1.39
CA GLN A 73 3.08 -17.17 1.71
C GLN A 73 3.19 -15.69 2.11
N MET A 74 4.09 -15.40 3.05
CA MET A 74 4.47 -14.05 3.43
C MET A 74 5.89 -13.76 2.98
N VAL A 75 6.05 -12.73 2.15
CA VAL A 75 7.34 -12.21 1.69
C VAL A 75 7.70 -10.97 2.50
N ALA A 76 8.78 -11.07 3.28
CA ALA A 76 9.32 -9.94 4.03
C ALA A 76 10.44 -9.24 3.25
N GLY A 77 10.34 -7.93 3.11
CA GLY A 77 11.29 -7.11 2.35
C GLY A 77 10.95 -7.00 0.87
N ALA A 78 11.75 -6.19 0.18
CA ALA A 78 11.68 -6.05 -1.27
C ALA A 78 12.49 -7.17 -1.93
N ILE A 79 11.88 -7.85 -2.89
CA ILE A 79 12.52 -8.90 -3.69
C ILE A 79 12.64 -8.47 -5.16
N PRO A 80 13.57 -9.07 -5.94
CA PRO A 80 13.63 -8.89 -7.38
C PRO A 80 12.29 -9.17 -8.08
N TYR A 81 12.09 -8.54 -9.24
CA TYR A 81 10.85 -8.71 -10.01
C TYR A 81 10.66 -10.16 -10.47
N ASP A 82 11.72 -10.82 -10.92
CA ASP A 82 11.66 -12.20 -11.42
C ASP A 82 11.22 -13.17 -10.31
N ASP A 83 11.79 -13.04 -9.11
CA ASP A 83 11.39 -13.82 -7.92
C ASP A 83 9.93 -13.57 -7.55
N LEU A 84 9.47 -12.31 -7.60
CA LEU A 84 8.07 -11.96 -7.34
C LEU A 84 7.14 -12.58 -8.37
N GLU A 85 7.50 -12.52 -9.65
CA GLU A 85 6.71 -13.06 -10.76
C GLU A 85 6.58 -14.59 -10.64
N GLU A 86 7.67 -15.28 -10.29
CA GLU A 86 7.68 -16.72 -10.06
C GLU A 86 6.75 -17.13 -8.92
N LEU A 87 6.86 -16.48 -7.74
CA LEU A 87 6.00 -16.73 -6.59
C LEU A 87 4.52 -16.53 -6.91
N VAL A 88 4.18 -15.46 -7.65
CA VAL A 88 2.80 -15.21 -8.07
C VAL A 88 2.30 -16.29 -9.04
N LYS A 89 3.11 -16.72 -10.00
CA LYS A 89 2.75 -17.80 -10.94
C LYS A 89 2.50 -19.12 -10.22
N GLU A 90 3.35 -19.46 -9.25
CA GLU A 90 3.18 -20.65 -8.41
C GLU A 90 1.85 -20.62 -7.66
N GLN A 91 1.57 -19.53 -6.96
CA GLN A 91 0.35 -19.37 -6.17
C GLN A 91 -0.93 -19.35 -7.03
N LEU A 92 -0.85 -18.79 -8.25
CA LEU A 92 -1.95 -18.85 -9.21
C LEU A 92 -2.21 -20.27 -9.73
N ALA A 93 -1.15 -21.07 -9.94
CA ALA A 93 -1.31 -22.47 -10.33
C ALA A 93 -1.95 -23.29 -9.20
N ASN A 94 -1.52 -23.09 -7.96
CA ASN A 94 -2.08 -23.72 -6.77
C ASN A 94 -3.56 -23.37 -6.55
N ALA A 95 -3.96 -22.14 -6.85
CA ALA A 95 -5.35 -21.70 -6.74
C ALA A 95 -6.28 -22.30 -7.82
N ARG A 96 -5.74 -22.59 -9.02
CA ARG A 96 -6.50 -23.19 -10.14
C ARG A 96 -6.55 -24.72 -10.10
N GLY A 97 -5.61 -25.34 -9.39
CA GLY A 97 -5.57 -26.79 -9.16
C GLY A 97 -6.49 -27.28 -8.03
N LYS A 98 -7.18 -26.35 -7.36
CA LYS A 98 -8.29 -26.61 -6.45
C LYS A 98 -9.63 -26.35 -7.14
#